data_AF-A0A353NNC4-F1
#
_entry.id   AF-A0A353NNC4-F1
#
_cell.length_a   1.000
_cell.length_b   1.000
_cell.length_c   1.000
_cell.angle_alpha   90.00
_cell.angle_beta   90.00
_cell.angle_gamma   90.00
#
_symmetry.space_group_name_H-M   'P 1'
#
loop_
_entity.id
_entity.type
_entity.pdbx_description
1 polymer ?
#
loop_
_entity_poly.entity_id
_entity_poly.type
_entity_poly.pdbx_seq_one_letter_code
_entity_poly.pdbx_strand_id
1 'polypeptide(L)' 'SFADEALELCENAESTLLSLEQSADSDSARQAFRAFHNLKGNAAFLGLPGIEKVSHLAESILDGIISGVRECDGVV' A
#
# COMPACT_ATOMS: atom_id res chain seq x y z
N SER A 1 16.84 10.65 2.88
CA SER A 1 17.32 9.46 3.61
C SER A 1 16.32 8.33 3.41
N PHE A 2 16.61 7.09 3.79
CA PHE A 2 15.59 6.03 3.75
C PHE A 2 14.33 6.42 4.53
N ALA A 3 14.48 7.07 5.69
CA ALA A 3 13.34 7.49 6.50
C ALA A 3 12.46 8.51 5.78
N ASP A 4 13.05 9.48 5.09
CA ASP A 4 12.29 10.50 4.35
C ASP A 4 11.53 9.87 3.15
N GLU A 5 12.21 9.00 2.39
CA GLU A 5 11.59 8.29 1.26
C GLU A 5 10.47 7.35 1.72
N ALA A 6 10.69 6.65 2.85
CA ALA A 6 9.68 5.78 3.43
C ALA A 6 8.44 6.57 3.90
N LEU A 7 8.64 7.76 4.48
CA LEU A 7 7.54 8.64 4.88
C LEU A 7 6.77 9.17 3.65
N GLU A 8 7.46 9.58 2.60
CA GLU A 8 6.82 10.03 1.35
C GLU A 8 5.99 8.90 0.70
N LEU A 9 6.49 7.66 0.72
CA LEU A 9 5.71 6.50 0.27
C LEU A 9 4.49 6.24 1.16
N CYS A 10 4.61 6.40 2.47
CA CYS A 10 3.48 6.28 3.40
C CYS A 10 2.42 7.37 3.18
N GLU A 11 2.82 8.62 2.96
CA GLU A 11 1.90 9.72 2.66
C GLU A 11 1.15 9.48 1.33
N ASN A 12 1.86 9.01 0.31
CA ASN A 12 1.25 8.63 -0.96
C ASN A 12 0.27 7.45 -0.80
N ALA A 13 0.64 6.45 0.01
CA ALA A 13 -0.24 5.33 0.32
C ALA A 13 -1.49 5.80 1.06
N GLU A 14 -1.36 6.67 2.07
CA GLU A 14 -2.47 7.22 2.84
C GLU A 14 -3.45 7.98 1.93
N SER A 15 -2.95 8.90 1.10
CA SER A 15 -3.80 9.69 0.19
C SER A 15 -4.60 8.81 -0.79
N THR A 16 -3.96 7.75 -1.30
CA THR A 16 -4.60 6.83 -2.25
C THR A 16 -5.57 5.86 -1.56
N LEU A 17 -5.29 5.45 -0.32
CA LEU A 17 -6.20 4.67 0.51
C LEU A 17 -7.46 5.48 0.90
N LEU A 18 -7.32 6.77 1.22
CA LEU A 18 -8.47 7.65 1.48
C LEU A 18 -9.35 7.86 0.23
N SER A 19 -8.73 7.85 -0.96
CA SER A 19 -9.47 7.87 -2.23
C SER A 19 -10.20 6.55 -2.47
N LEU A 20 -9.51 5.43 -2.22
CA LEU A 20 -10.08 4.08 -2.31
C LEU A 20 -11.29 3.91 -1.38
N GLU A 21 -11.24 4.45 -0.16
CA GLU A 21 -12.34 4.40 0.79
C GLU A 21 -13.62 5.09 0.26
N GLN A 22 -13.48 6.17 -0.52
CA GLN A 22 -14.61 6.95 -1.03
C GLN A 22 -15.25 6.35 -2.29
N SER A 23 -14.45 5.83 -3.22
CA SER A 23 -14.91 5.40 -4.54
C SER A 23 -14.85 3.89 -4.77
N ALA A 24 -14.18 3.13 -3.88
CA ALA A 24 -13.87 1.71 -4.04
C ALA A 24 -13.26 1.36 -5.41
N ASP A 25 -12.56 2.31 -6.05
CA ASP A 25 -12.02 2.10 -7.39
C ASP A 25 -10.71 1.30 -7.39
N SER A 26 -10.56 0.44 -8.39
CA SER A 26 -9.38 -0.42 -8.52
C SER A 26 -8.08 0.35 -8.80
N ASP A 27 -8.17 1.60 -9.29
CA ASP A 27 -7.00 2.40 -9.64
C ASP A 27 -6.32 3.02 -8.41
N SER A 28 -7.11 3.45 -7.43
CA SER A 28 -6.63 3.88 -6.11
C SER A 28 -5.95 2.72 -5.38
N ALA A 29 -6.55 1.51 -5.44
CA ALA A 29 -5.93 0.30 -4.90
C ALA A 29 -4.58 -0.01 -5.57
N ARG A 30 -4.49 0.11 -6.92
CA ARG A 30 -3.22 -0.07 -7.66
C ARG A 30 -2.18 0.98 -7.29
N GLN A 31 -2.58 2.21 -7.01
CA GLN A 31 -1.66 3.28 -6.59
C GLN A 31 -1.09 3.00 -5.20
N ALA A 32 -1.95 2.68 -4.22
CA ALA A 32 -1.52 2.28 -2.88
C ALA A 32 -0.60 1.05 -2.94
N PHE A 33 -0.93 0.06 -3.78
CA PHE A 33 -0.12 -1.16 -3.96
C PHE A 33 1.30 -0.81 -4.39
N ARG A 34 1.46 0.11 -5.36
CA ARG A 34 2.80 0.54 -5.83
C ARG A 34 3.60 1.24 -4.75
N ALA A 35 2.96 2.06 -3.91
CA ALA A 35 3.64 2.72 -2.80
C ALA A 35 4.20 1.68 -1.80
N PHE A 36 3.38 0.70 -1.40
CA PHE A 36 3.84 -0.40 -0.53
C PHE A 36 4.88 -1.30 -1.20
N HIS A 37 4.79 -1.52 -2.51
CA HIS A 37 5.78 -2.30 -3.27
C HIS A 37 7.17 -1.68 -3.20
N ASN A 38 7.26 -0.37 -3.40
CA ASN A 38 8.52 0.36 -3.30
C ASN A 38 9.03 0.34 -1.85
N LEU A 39 8.16 0.57 -0.86
CA LEU A 39 8.54 0.54 0.55
C LEU A 39 9.08 -0.84 0.96
N LYS A 40 8.43 -1.92 0.52
CA LYS A 40 8.88 -3.30 0.74
C LYS A 40 10.25 -3.54 0.12
N GLY A 41 10.46 -3.15 -1.13
CA GLY A 41 11.73 -3.31 -1.84
C GLY A 41 12.88 -2.60 -1.12
N ASN A 42 12.64 -1.34 -0.71
CA ASN A 42 13.62 -0.55 0.04
C ASN A 42 13.93 -1.17 1.41
N ALA A 43 12.90 -1.63 2.13
CA ALA A 43 13.06 -2.29 3.42
C ALA A 43 13.83 -3.61 3.32
N ALA A 44 13.53 -4.45 2.32
CA ALA A 44 14.25 -5.70 2.08
C ALA A 44 15.72 -5.44 1.74
N PHE A 45 15.99 -4.46 0.89
CA PHE A 45 17.36 -4.06 0.52
C PHE A 45 18.19 -3.62 1.73
N LEU A 46 17.58 -2.93 2.70
CA LEU A 46 18.24 -2.46 3.92
C LEU A 46 18.23 -3.48 5.08
N GLY A 47 17.62 -4.65 4.90
CA GLY A 47 17.52 -5.67 5.95
C GLY A 47 16.60 -5.27 7.10
N LEU A 48 15.46 -4.64 6.80
CA LEU A 48 14.45 -4.19 7.75
C LEU A 48 13.21 -5.10 7.73
N PRO A 49 13.27 -6.32 8.33
CA PRO A 49 12.27 -7.37 8.14
C PRO A 49 10.88 -7.00 8.69
N GLY A 50 10.81 -6.11 9.68
CA GLY A 50 9.54 -5.62 10.21
C GLY A 50 8.76 -4.81 9.18
N ILE A 51 9.43 -3.87 8.50
CA ILE A 51 8.80 -3.02 7.48
C ILE A 51 8.46 -3.86 6.26
N GLU A 52 9.38 -4.70 5.79
CA GLU A 52 9.14 -5.62 4.67
C GLU A 52 7.87 -6.46 4.89
N LYS A 53 7.73 -7.05 6.07
CA LYS A 53 6.56 -7.88 6.41
C LYS A 53 5.26 -7.08 6.37
N VAL A 54 5.23 -5.88 6.95
CA VAL A 54 4.02 -5.05 6.98
C VAL A 54 3.64 -4.59 5.57
N SER A 55 4.60 -4.12 4.78
CA SER A 55 4.36 -3.71 3.40
C SER A 55 3.84 -4.86 2.52
N HIS A 56 4.36 -6.08 2.72
CA HIS A 56 3.86 -7.26 2.00
C HIS A 56 2.43 -7.64 2.39
N LEU A 57 2.05 -7.51 3.67
CA LEU A 57 0.66 -7.73 4.09
C LEU A 57 -0.29 -6.71 3.45
N ALA A 58 0.14 -5.45 3.35
CA ALA A 58 -0.63 -4.40 2.67
C ALA A 58 -0.79 -4.71 1.17
N GLU A 59 0.28 -5.09 0.47
CA GLU A 59 0.22 -5.54 -0.92
C GLU A 59 -0.80 -6.68 -1.11
N SER A 60 -0.80 -7.67 -0.21
CA SER A 60 -1.70 -8.84 -0.30
C SER A 60 -3.18 -8.45 -0.19
N ILE A 61 -3.50 -7.47 0.67
CA ILE A 61 -4.87 -6.97 0.82
C ILE A 61 -5.30 -6.22 -0.45
N LEU A 62 -4.44 -5.33 -0.93
CA LEU A 62 -4.70 -4.50 -2.10
C LEU A 62 -4.80 -5.33 -3.38
N ASP A 63 -3.95 -6.36 -3.54
CA ASP A 63 -4.03 -7.30 -4.66
C ASP A 63 -5.37 -8.06 -4.66
N GLY A 64 -5.88 -8.40 -3.47
CA GLY A 64 -7.22 -8.98 -3.32
C GLY A 64 -8.33 -8.05 -3.85
N ILE A 65 -8.21 -6.75 -3.59
CA ILE A 65 -9.15 -5.74 -4.10
C ILE A 65 -9.00 -5.57 -5.61
N ILE A 66 -7.77 -5.47 -6.11
CA ILE A 66 -7.46 -5.30 -7.54
C ILE A 66 -7.96 -6.46 -8.39
N SER A 67 -7.83 -7.68 -7.88
CA SER A 67 -8.30 -8.91 -8.55
C SER A 67 -9.78 -9.19 -8.35
N GLY A 68 -10.48 -8.41 -7.51
CA GLY A 68 -11.90 -8.56 -7.21
C GLY A 68 -12.23 -9.78 -6.33
N VAL A 69 -11.24 -10.44 -5.73
CA VAL A 69 -11.47 -11.54 -4.77
C VAL A 69 -11.76 -11.05 -3.35
N ARG A 70 -11.55 -9.75 -3.11
CA ARG A 70 -11.90 -9.05 -1.87
C ARG A 70 -12.72 -7.82 -2.24
N GLU A 71 -13.88 -7.65 -1.61
CA GLU A 71 -14.62 -6.38 -1.68
C GLU A 71 -13.91 -5.32 -0.86
N CYS A 72 -13.92 -4.08 -1.35
CA CYS A 72 -13.51 -2.92 -0.57
C CYS A 72 -14.74 -2.44 0.20
N ASP A 73 -14.82 -2.79 1.47
CA ASP A 73 -15.82 -2.30 2.40
C ASP A 73 -15.47 -0.87 2.82
N GLY A 74 -16.03 0.11 2.10
CA GLY A 74 -15.94 1.51 2.50
C GLY A 74 -16.53 1.70 3.91
N VAL A 75 -15.87 2.50 4.75
CA VAL A 75 -16.44 2.90 6.04
C VAL A 75 -17.52 3.94 5.75
N VAL A 76 -18.78 3.53 5.89
CA VAL A 76 -19.95 4.42 5.79
C VAL A 76 -20.13 5.19 7.09
#